data_AF-A0A382M620-F1
#
_entry.id   AF-A0A382M620-F1
#
_cell.length_a   1.000
_cell.length_b   1.000
_cell.length_c   1.000
_cell.angle_alpha   90.00
_cell.angle_beta   90.00
_cell.angle_gamma   90.00
#
_symmetry.space_group_name_H-M   'P 1'
#
loop_
_entity.id
_entity.type
_entity.pdbx_description
1 polymer ?
#
loop_
_entity_poly.entity_id
_entity_poly.type
_entity_poly.pdbx_seq_one_letter_code
_entity_poly.pdbx_strand_id
1 'polypeptide(L)'
;MSVGHEPIMEQVKPEKLLEIARQLAAKGERFHNHVLSADCELNDRRQCALILEASDRDQVFVTYSDEPMMDVGRSLASLVHGADALEEPSNDENQEGGP
;
A
#
# COMPACT_ATOMS: atom_id res chain seq x y z
N MET A 1 15.38 27.24 3.19
CA MET A 1 16.25 26.04 3.22
C MET A 1 15.36 24.92 3.72
N SER A 2 14.77 24.14 2.82
CA SER A 2 13.95 22.99 3.21
C SER A 2 14.93 21.94 3.71
N VAL A 3 15.03 21.78 5.02
CA VAL A 3 15.68 20.60 5.62
C VAL A 3 14.90 19.42 5.06
N GLY A 4 15.52 18.63 4.18
CA GLY A 4 14.93 17.39 3.69
C GLY A 4 14.71 16.51 4.91
N HIS A 5 13.48 16.46 5.41
CA HIS A 5 13.08 15.43 6.35
C HIS A 5 13.03 14.15 5.53
N GLU A 6 14.04 13.31 5.72
CA GLU A 6 13.99 11.94 5.22
C GLU A 6 12.97 11.20 6.10
N PRO A 7 11.94 10.60 5.50
CA PRO A 7 10.93 9.88 6.27
C PRO A 7 11.60 8.75 7.06
N ILE A 8 11.15 8.54 8.30
CA ILE A 8 11.69 7.48 9.15
C ILE A 8 11.20 6.14 8.59
N MET A 9 12.13 5.34 8.03
CA MET A 9 11.84 4.00 7.52
C MET A 9 12.08 2.95 8.61
N GLU A 10 11.04 2.19 8.94
CA GLU A 10 11.06 1.12 9.94
C GLU A 10 10.76 -0.24 9.29
N GLN A 11 11.64 -1.22 9.52
CA GLN A 11 11.38 -2.60 9.11
C GLN A 11 10.48 -3.30 10.12
N VAL A 12 9.35 -3.83 9.66
CA VAL A 12 8.37 -4.56 10.47
C VAL A 12 8.05 -5.92 9.87
N LYS A 13 7.39 -6.78 10.65
CA LYS A 13 6.84 -8.05 10.15
C LYS A 13 5.57 -7.82 9.31
N PRO A 14 5.22 -8.73 8.38
CA PRO A 14 4.03 -8.57 7.54
C PRO A 14 2.72 -8.40 8.33
N GLU A 15 2.55 -9.13 9.42
CA GLU A 15 1.36 -9.04 10.27
C GLU A 15 1.26 -7.68 10.96
N LYS A 16 2.42 -7.12 11.37
CA LYS A 16 2.50 -5.81 11.98
C LYS A 16 2.22 -4.70 10.96
N LEU A 17 2.69 -4.86 9.72
CA LEU A 17 2.40 -3.94 8.62
C LEU A 17 0.88 -3.81 8.39
N LEU A 18 0.17 -4.94 8.38
CA LEU A 18 -1.29 -4.96 8.27
C LEU A 18 -1.99 -4.33 9.48
N GLU A 19 -1.50 -4.60 10.69
CA GLU A 19 -2.03 -3.97 11.90
C GLU A 19 -1.92 -2.44 11.82
N ILE A 20 -0.77 -1.93 11.38
CA ILE A 20 -0.55 -0.48 11.22
C ILE A 20 -1.50 0.08 10.16
N ALA A 21 -1.61 -0.54 8.99
CA ALA A 21 -2.52 -0.10 7.94
C ALA A 21 -3.99 -0.04 8.43
N ARG A 22 -4.43 -1.05 9.20
CA ARG A 22 -5.77 -1.04 9.82
C ARG A 22 -5.95 0.10 10.81
N GLN A 23 -4.93 0.41 11.61
CA GLN A 23 -4.98 1.55 12.54
C GLN A 23 -5.03 2.89 11.82
N LEU A 24 -4.29 3.05 10.72
CA LEU A 24 -4.32 4.27 9.90
C LEU A 24 -5.71 4.44 9.26
N ALA A 25 -6.25 3.38 8.67
CA ALA A 25 -7.60 3.37 8.11
C ALA A 25 -8.67 3.68 9.16
N ALA A 26 -8.61 3.06 10.35
CA ALA A 26 -9.55 3.30 11.44
C ALA A 26 -9.52 4.73 11.97
N LYS A 27 -8.37 5.42 11.86
CA LYS A 27 -8.21 6.82 12.25
C LYS A 27 -8.52 7.80 11.12
N GLY A 28 -8.82 7.31 9.91
CA GLY A 28 -9.02 8.15 8.73
C GLY A 28 -7.75 8.88 8.27
N GLU A 29 -6.57 8.37 8.63
CA GLU A 29 -5.29 8.94 8.22
C GLU A 29 -4.98 8.56 6.78
N ARG A 30 -4.25 9.42 6.06
CA ARG A 30 -3.82 9.17 4.69
C ARG A 30 -2.58 8.29 4.69
N PHE A 31 -2.67 7.21 3.93
CA PHE A 31 -1.56 6.30 3.70
C PHE A 31 -1.69 5.66 2.32
N HIS A 32 -0.58 5.17 1.80
CA HIS A 32 -0.57 4.39 0.57
C HIS A 32 0.46 3.26 0.67
N ASN A 33 0.46 2.34 -0.29
CA ASN A 33 1.36 1.21 -0.29
C ASN A 33 2.10 1.07 -1.63
N HIS A 34 3.30 0.50 -1.57
CA HIS A 34 4.08 0.11 -2.75
C HIS A 34 4.46 -1.37 -2.64
N VAL A 35 4.53 -2.03 -3.79
CA VAL A 35 5.01 -3.41 -3.92
C VAL A 35 6.21 -3.40 -4.84
N LEU A 36 7.36 -3.84 -4.34
CA LEU A 36 8.57 -4.00 -5.15
C LEU A 36 8.89 -5.48 -5.27
N SER A 37 9.08 -5.96 -6.50
CA SER A 37 9.57 -7.32 -6.75
C SER A 37 11.06 -7.44 -6.41
N ALA A 38 11.54 -8.66 -6.23
CA ALA A 38 12.95 -8.95 -5.97
C ALA A 38 13.88 -8.55 -7.13
N ASP A 39 13.35 -8.40 -8.34
CA ASP A 39 14.09 -8.00 -9.55
C ASP A 39 13.90 -6.51 -9.90
N CYS A 40 13.20 -5.75 -9.04
CA CYS A 40 12.94 -4.35 -9.30
C CYS A 40 14.22 -3.50 -9.13
N GLU A 41 14.56 -2.69 -10.13
CA GLU A 41 15.73 -1.79 -10.09
C GLU A 41 15.67 -0.75 -8.96
N LEU A 42 14.45 -0.43 -8.47
CA LEU A 42 14.23 0.49 -7.35
C LEU A 42 14.30 -0.20 -5.99
N ASN A 43 14.54 -1.50 -5.97
CA ASN A 43 14.65 -2.29 -4.76
C ASN A 43 16.12 -2.61 -4.49
N ASP A 44 16.70 -1.99 -3.47
CA ASP A 44 18.08 -2.24 -3.05
C ASP A 44 18.31 -3.68 -2.56
N ARG A 45 17.25 -4.49 -2.43
CA ARG A 45 17.31 -5.89 -2.00
C ARG A 45 16.75 -6.82 -3.07
N ARG A 46 17.37 -7.99 -3.21
CA ARG A 46 16.88 -9.11 -4.04
C ARG A 46 15.74 -9.89 -3.37
N GLN A 47 14.87 -9.19 -2.66
CA GLN A 47 13.72 -9.74 -1.93
C GLN A 47 12.49 -8.92 -2.28
N CYS A 48 11.32 -9.54 -2.31
CA CYS A 48 10.07 -8.80 -2.43
C CYS A 48 9.89 -7.84 -1.24
N ALA A 49 9.51 -6.61 -1.50
CA ALA A 49 9.24 -5.60 -0.47
C ALA A 49 7.78 -5.14 -0.55
N LEU A 50 7.13 -5.04 0.61
CA LEU A 50 5.89 -4.28 0.76
C LEU A 50 6.17 -3.08 1.64
N ILE A 51 5.84 -1.90 1.12
CA ILE A 51 6.10 -0.62 1.75
C ILE A 51 4.75 0.02 2.05
N LEU A 52 4.57 0.52 3.27
CA LEU A 52 3.41 1.29 3.72
C LEU A 52 3.90 2.68 4.12
N GLU A 53 3.47 3.71 3.41
CA GLU A 53 3.79 5.09 3.74
C GLU A 53 2.60 5.74 4.47
N ALA A 54 2.83 6.15 5.72
CA ALA A 54 1.87 6.94 6.50
C ALA A 54 2.14 8.44 6.25
N SER A 55 1.50 8.97 5.20
CA SER A 55 1.75 10.33 4.70
C SER A 55 1.47 11.44 5.73
N ASP A 56 0.55 11.22 6.68
CA ASP A 56 0.27 12.19 7.74
C ASP A 56 1.28 12.14 8.91
N ARG A 57 2.15 11.12 8.96
CA ARG A 57 3.10 10.90 10.08
C ARG A 57 4.57 10.98 9.68
N ASP A 58 4.89 11.23 8.41
CA ASP A 58 6.25 11.21 7.88
C ASP A 58 7.00 9.89 8.21
N GLN A 59 6.25 8.79 8.20
CA GLN A 59 6.74 7.47 8.62
C GLN A 59 6.47 6.41 7.55
N VAL A 60 7.49 5.61 7.26
CA VAL A 60 7.45 4.53 6.28
C VAL A 60 7.70 3.21 7.00
N PHE A 61 6.88 2.20 6.72
CA PHE A 61 7.05 0.85 7.22
C PHE A 61 7.32 -0.09 6.05
N VAL A 62 8.29 -0.99 6.20
CA VAL A 62 8.65 -1.95 5.16
C VAL A 62 8.74 -3.37 5.71
N THR A 63 8.30 -4.34 4.92
CA THR A 63 8.57 -5.76 5.17
C THR A 63 9.18 -6.39 3.93
N TYR A 64 10.14 -7.30 4.13
CA TYR A 64 10.82 -8.02 3.08
C TYR A 64 10.52 -9.51 3.17
N SER A 65 10.50 -10.19 2.03
CA SER A 65 10.30 -11.63 1.92
C SER A 65 10.99 -12.16 0.66
N ASP A 66 11.49 -13.39 0.70
CA ASP A 66 12.04 -14.04 -0.48
C ASP A 66 10.95 -14.42 -1.50
N GLU A 67 9.72 -14.62 -1.04
CA GLU A 67 8.54 -14.91 -1.86
C GLU A 67 7.55 -13.72 -1.90
N PRO A 68 6.78 -13.57 -2.99
CA PRO A 68 5.80 -12.49 -3.11
C PRO A 68 4.65 -12.65 -2.08
N MET A 69 4.48 -11.64 -1.24
CA MET A 69 3.47 -11.59 -0.18
C MET A 69 2.09 -11.15 -0.71
N MET A 70 1.53 -11.91 -1.66
CA MET A 70 0.30 -11.54 -2.39
C MET A 70 -0.91 -11.28 -1.47
N ASP A 71 -1.10 -12.09 -0.43
CA ASP A 71 -2.22 -11.93 0.52
C ASP A 71 -2.13 -10.63 1.33
N VAL A 72 -0.91 -10.28 1.76
CA VAL A 72 -0.63 -9.05 2.50
C VAL A 72 -0.80 -7.83 1.59
N GLY A 73 -0.24 -7.88 0.38
CA GLY A 73 -0.40 -6.82 -0.62
C GLY A 73 -1.86 -6.56 -0.98
N ARG A 74 -2.64 -7.63 -1.21
CA ARG A 74 -4.09 -7.51 -1.47
C ARG A 74 -4.83 -6.89 -0.30
N SER A 75 -4.53 -7.34 0.92
CA SER A 75 -5.14 -6.79 2.13
C SER A 75 -4.82 -5.30 2.32
N LEU A 76 -3.58 -4.87 2.01
CA LEU A 76 -3.19 -3.45 2.04
C LEU A 76 -3.93 -2.64 0.97
N ALA A 77 -4.04 -3.16 -0.26
CA ALA A 77 -4.75 -2.48 -1.34
C ALA A 77 -6.24 -2.26 -0.99
N SER A 78 -6.91 -3.27 -0.40
CA SER A 78 -8.29 -3.13 0.07
C SER A 78 -8.45 -2.09 1.18
N LEU A 79 -7.44 -1.91 2.03
CA LEU A 79 -7.47 -0.90 3.10
C LEU A 79 -7.25 0.52 2.58
N VAL A 80 -6.44 0.69 1.52
CA VAL A 80 -6.17 2.01 0.92
C VAL A 80 -7.37 2.51 0.11
N HIS A 81 -7.97 1.64 -0.71
CA HIS A 81 -9.01 2.04 -1.65
C HIS A 81 -10.44 1.77 -1.16
N GLY A 82 -10.58 1.16 0.03
CA GLY A 82 -11.84 0.59 0.48
C GLY A 82 -12.09 -0.78 -0.14
N ALA A 83 -12.95 -1.58 0.51
CA ALA A 83 -13.26 -2.95 0.08
C ALA A 83 -13.86 -3.04 -1.34
N ASP A 84 -14.35 -1.92 -1.88
CA ASP A 84 -15.02 -1.76 -3.18
C ASP A 84 -14.05 -1.78 -4.38
N ALA A 85 -12.76 -1.49 -4.17
CA ALA A 85 -11.81 -1.26 -5.27
C ALA A 85 -11.26 -2.54 -5.95
N LEU A 86 -11.61 -3.72 -5.44
CA LEU A 86 -11.25 -5.00 -6.05
C LEU A 86 -12.43 -5.63 -6.80
N GLU A 87 -13.60 -4.98 -6.83
CA GLU A 87 -14.70 -5.39 -7.68
C GLU A 87 -14.34 -4.98 -9.12
N GLU A 88 -14.28 -5.95 -10.03
CA GLU A 88 -14.10 -5.67 -11.47
C GLU A 88 -15.19 -4.68 -11.91
N PRO A 89 -14.89 -3.70 -12.79
CA PRO A 89 -15.92 -2.77 -13.24
C PRO A 89 -17.04 -3.57 -13.88
N SER A 90 -18.18 -3.61 -13.21
CA SER A 90 -19.41 -4.13 -13.78
C SER A 90 -19.73 -3.24 -14.96
N ASN A 91 -19.70 -3.83 -16.15
CA ASN A 91 -19.99 -3.19 -17.43
C ASN A 91 -21.44 -2.68 -17.43
N ASP A 92 -21.67 -1.47 -16.90
CA ASP A 92 -22.92 -0.73 -17.09
C ASP A 92 -22.75 0.13 -18.35
N GLU A 93 -23.05 -0.48 -19.50
CA GLU A 93 -23.36 0.24 -20.73
C GLU A 93 -24.58 1.14 -20.45
N ASN A 94 -24.30 2.36 -20.02
CA ASN A 94 -25.26 3.44 -19.95
C ASN A 94 -25.70 3.78 -21.39
N GLN A 95 -26.79 3.14 -21.83
CA GLN A 95 -27.47 3.48 -23.06
C GLN A 95 -27.93 4.93 -22.99
N GLU A 96 -27.35 5.70 -23.90
CA GLU A 96 -27.56 7.09 -24.19
C GLU A 96 -29.06 7.43 -24.26
N GLY A 97 -29.47 8.41 -23.48
CA GLY A 97 -30.75 9.08 -23.66
C GLY A 97 -30.73 9.92 -24.94
N GLY A 98 -31.81 9.84 -25.72
CA GLY A 98 -32.12 10.77 -26.80
C GLY A 98 -33.59 10.61 -27.21
N PRO A 99 -34.30 11.72 -27.48
CA PRO A 99 -35.76 11.89 -27.31
C PRO A 99 -36.67 11.08 -28.24
#